data_AF-A0A7L2CA89-F1
#
_entry.id   AF-A0A7L2CA89-F1
#
_cell.length_a   1.000
_cell.length_b   1.000
_cell.length_c   1.000
_cell.angle_alpha   90.00
_cell.angle_beta   90.00
_cell.angle_gamma   90.00
#
_symmetry.space_group_name_H-M   'P 1'
#
loop_
_entity.id
_entity.type
_entity.pdbx_description
1 polymer ?
#
loop_
_entity_poly.entity_id
_entity_poly.type
_entity_poly.pdbx_seq_one_letter_code
_entity_poly.pdbx_strand_id
1 'polypeptide(L)'
;MMSNKRIQELELVMEFEKVEECFKEVNSWIENVGRKRLKETVNLNDSLEMLLQAQKQFKEFDLVASEYCKRGQEALKKMNQWEDFSFVDVHSYRVKLRAYEDQLEEFCTQLDETRHRVCETVRLYEFFDKVRQGICCTEGGVKS
;
A
#
# COMPACT_ATOMS: atom_id res chain seq x y z
N MET A 1 -41.78 20.03 -8.78
CA MET A 1 -40.33 19.75 -8.82
C MET A 1 -40.10 18.25 -8.62
N MET A 2 -40.08 17.46 -9.70
CA MET A 2 -39.84 15.99 -9.66
C MET A 2 -38.69 15.57 -10.59
N SER A 3 -38.35 16.41 -11.57
CA SER A 3 -37.27 16.16 -12.54
C SER A 3 -35.89 16.06 -11.88
N ASN A 4 -35.59 16.94 -10.91
CA ASN A 4 -34.27 16.98 -10.28
C ASN A 4 -33.98 15.81 -9.34
N LYS A 5 -35.01 15.25 -8.68
CA LYS A 5 -34.80 14.15 -7.72
C LYS A 5 -34.33 12.88 -8.44
N ARG A 6 -34.95 12.56 -9.58
CA ARG A 6 -34.57 11.38 -10.38
C ARG A 6 -33.18 11.53 -11.02
N ILE A 7 -32.78 12.76 -11.38
CA ILE A 7 -31.42 13.05 -11.86
C ILE A 7 -30.40 12.83 -10.74
N GLN A 8 -30.65 13.36 -9.54
CA GLN A 8 -29.77 13.18 -8.38
C GLN A 8 -29.63 11.71 -7.96
N GLU A 9 -30.71 10.94 -8.02
CA GLU A 9 -30.68 9.50 -7.75
C GLU A 9 -29.83 8.75 -8.78
N LEU A 10 -29.93 9.11 -10.07
CA LEU A 10 -29.09 8.53 -11.12
C LEU A 10 -27.62 8.91 -10.98
N GLU A 11 -27.31 10.16 -10.62
CA GLU A 11 -25.95 10.62 -10.34
C GLU A 11 -25.33 9.83 -9.18
N LEU A 12 -26.10 9.56 -8.12
CA LEU A 12 -25.66 8.75 -6.98
C LEU A 12 -25.33 7.31 -7.41
N VAL A 13 -26.18 6.69 -8.23
CA VAL A 13 -25.95 5.33 -8.75
C VAL A 13 -24.68 5.29 -9.60
N MET A 14 -24.48 6.28 -10.49
CA MET A 14 -23.27 6.35 -11.32
C MET A 14 -22.00 6.52 -10.47
N GLU A 15 -22.03 7.35 -9.42
CA GLU A 15 -20.89 7.49 -8.52
C GLU A 15 -20.62 6.20 -7.74
N PHE A 16 -21.68 5.50 -7.30
CA PHE A 16 -21.56 4.20 -6.65
C PHE A 16 -20.86 3.18 -7.52
N GLU A 17 -21.30 3.05 -8.78
CA GLU A 17 -20.70 2.12 -9.75
C GLU A 17 -19.21 2.41 -9.99
N LYS A 18 -18.82 3.68 -10.11
CA LYS A 18 -17.40 4.07 -10.27
C LYS A 18 -16.54 3.66 -9.08
N VAL A 19 -17.07 3.80 -7.87
CA VAL A 19 -16.32 3.44 -6.66
C VAL A 19 -16.27 1.93 -6.48
N GLU A 20 -17.33 1.20 -6.84
CA GLU A 20 -17.30 -0.26 -6.88
C GLU A 20 -16.29 -0.80 -7.92
N GLU A 21 -16.20 -0.17 -9.09
CA GLU A 21 -15.19 -0.49 -10.10
C GLU A 21 -13.78 -0.23 -9.58
N CYS A 22 -13.55 0.90 -8.90
CA CYS A 22 -12.27 1.19 -8.25
C CYS A 22 -11.88 0.09 -7.25
N PHE A 23 -12.80 -0.39 -6.42
CA PHE A 23 -12.53 -1.51 -5.51
C PHE A 23 -12.15 -2.79 -6.24
N LYS A 24 -12.86 -3.13 -7.31
CA LYS A 24 -12.54 -4.32 -8.12
C LYS A 24 -11.14 -4.22 -8.71
N GLU A 25 -10.76 -3.04 -9.21
CA GLU A 25 -9.43 -2.79 -9.75
C GLU A 25 -8.35 -2.91 -8.68
N VAL A 26 -8.51 -2.22 -7.54
CA VAL A 26 -7.54 -2.23 -6.45
C VAL A 26 -7.37 -3.64 -5.87
N ASN A 27 -8.47 -4.33 -5.59
CA ASN A 27 -8.46 -5.69 -5.06
C ASN A 27 -7.75 -6.65 -6.04
N SER A 28 -8.14 -6.59 -7.32
CA SER A 28 -7.48 -7.40 -8.36
C SER A 28 -5.98 -7.14 -8.43
N TRP A 29 -5.55 -5.88 -8.34
CA TRP A 29 -4.14 -5.54 -8.37
C TRP A 29 -3.40 -6.06 -7.13
N ILE A 30 -3.98 -5.91 -5.93
CA ILE A 30 -3.40 -6.42 -4.67
C ILE A 30 -3.17 -7.93 -4.76
N GLU A 31 -4.18 -8.70 -5.18
CA GLU A 31 -4.08 -10.16 -5.24
C GLU A 31 -3.14 -10.65 -6.35
N ASN A 32 -3.21 -10.03 -7.52
CA ASN A 32 -2.50 -10.53 -8.69
C ASN A 32 -1.07 -10.02 -8.80
N VAL A 33 -0.76 -8.86 -8.22
CA VAL A 33 0.54 -8.18 -8.33
C VAL A 33 1.11 -7.90 -6.95
N GLY A 34 0.40 -7.15 -6.12
CA GLY A 34 0.89 -6.62 -4.84
C GLY A 34 1.46 -7.70 -3.92
N ARG A 35 0.63 -8.70 -3.58
CA ARG A 35 1.02 -9.78 -2.66
C ARG A 35 2.16 -10.64 -3.19
N LYS A 36 2.20 -10.89 -4.51
CA LYS A 36 3.28 -11.68 -5.14
C LYS A 36 4.62 -10.93 -5.02
N ARG A 37 4.64 -9.64 -5.34
CA ARG A 37 5.82 -8.78 -5.23
C ARG A 37 6.31 -8.62 -3.80
N LEU A 38 5.40 -8.47 -2.83
CA LEU A 38 5.77 -8.43 -1.41
C LEU A 38 6.45 -9.73 -0.97
N LYS A 39 5.92 -10.89 -1.37
CA LYS A 39 6.50 -12.20 -1.06
C LYS A 39 7.90 -12.37 -1.65
N GLU A 40 8.12 -11.91 -2.88
CA GLU A 40 9.44 -11.94 -3.54
C GLU A 40 10.47 -11.06 -2.82
N THR A 41 10.04 -9.94 -2.24
CA THR A 41 10.92 -8.98 -1.55
C THR A 41 11.43 -9.50 -0.20
N VAL A 42 10.77 -10.50 0.40
CA VAL A 42 11.17 -11.10 1.69
C VAL A 42 12.49 -11.88 1.58
N ASN A 43 12.88 -12.32 0.39
CA ASN A 43 14.13 -13.03 0.13
C ASN A 43 15.29 -12.02 0.03
N LEU A 44 15.75 -11.53 1.18
CA LEU A 44 16.87 -10.60 1.27
C LEU A 44 18.19 -11.33 0.95
N ASN A 45 18.96 -10.77 0.04
CA ASN A 45 20.17 -11.38 -0.53
C ASN A 45 21.41 -11.22 0.36
N ASP A 46 22.41 -12.10 0.18
CA ASP A 46 23.60 -12.21 1.05
C ASP A 46 24.69 -11.14 0.82
N SER A 47 24.50 -10.18 -0.10
CA SER A 47 25.48 -9.12 -0.37
C SER A 47 24.86 -7.72 -0.32
N LEU A 48 25.65 -6.74 0.13
CA LEU A 48 25.22 -5.33 0.19
C LEU A 48 24.79 -4.80 -1.20
N GLU A 49 25.50 -5.17 -2.26
CA GLU A 49 25.15 -4.78 -3.63
C GLU A 49 23.75 -5.31 -4.02
N MET A 50 23.49 -6.59 -3.75
CA MET A 50 22.20 -7.21 -4.04
C MET A 50 21.07 -6.66 -3.16
N LEU A 51 21.37 -6.26 -1.92
CA LEU A 51 20.42 -5.59 -1.03
C LEU A 51 20.09 -4.17 -1.52
N LEU A 52 21.07 -3.41 -2.00
CA LEU A 52 20.85 -2.09 -2.58
C LEU A 52 20.01 -2.17 -3.87
N GLN A 53 20.26 -3.18 -4.71
CA GLN A 53 19.44 -3.45 -5.89
C GLN A 53 18.00 -3.82 -5.50
N ALA A 54 17.82 -4.72 -4.52
CA ALA A 54 16.51 -5.10 -4.01
C ALA A 54 15.76 -3.90 -3.40
N GLN A 55 16.45 -3.03 -2.65
CA GLN A 55 15.86 -1.79 -2.13
C GLN A 55 15.40 -0.86 -3.26
N LYS A 56 16.20 -0.71 -4.33
CA LYS A 56 15.80 0.10 -5.47
C LYS A 56 14.53 -0.44 -6.14
N GLN A 57 14.49 -1.75 -6.42
CA GLN A 57 13.33 -2.41 -6.99
C GLN A 57 12.10 -2.29 -6.09
N PHE A 58 12.29 -2.44 -4.78
CA PHE A 58 11.22 -2.26 -3.81
C PHE A 58 10.69 -0.82 -3.80
N LYS A 59 11.55 0.22 -3.89
CA LYS A 59 11.10 1.62 -3.97
C LYS A 59 10.23 1.90 -5.19
N GLU A 60 10.58 1.32 -6.35
CA GLU A 60 9.77 1.43 -7.57
C GLU A 60 8.40 0.77 -7.38
N PHE A 61 8.37 -0.42 -6.76
CA PHE A 61 7.13 -1.11 -6.40
C PHE A 61 6.30 -0.34 -5.37
N ASP A 62 6.93 0.17 -4.31
CA ASP A 62 6.30 0.87 -3.20
C ASP A 62 5.57 2.13 -3.65
N LEU A 63 6.11 2.85 -4.64
CA LEU A 63 5.43 4.00 -5.25
C LEU A 63 4.07 3.60 -5.86
N VAL A 64 4.06 2.50 -6.61
CA VAL A 64 2.83 1.98 -7.24
C VAL A 64 1.88 1.44 -6.18
N ALA A 65 2.39 0.65 -5.24
CA ALA A 65 1.60 0.05 -4.16
C ALA A 65 0.94 1.12 -3.27
N SER A 66 1.66 2.20 -2.96
CA SER A 66 1.15 3.33 -2.18
C SER A 66 0.01 4.05 -2.91
N GLU A 67 0.08 4.18 -4.23
CA GLU A 67 -1.03 4.77 -5.01
C GLU A 67 -2.27 3.88 -4.99
N TYR A 68 -2.11 2.56 -5.09
CA TYR A 68 -3.24 1.62 -4.93
C TYR A 68 -3.83 1.65 -3.51
N CYS A 69 -2.99 1.68 -2.48
CA CYS A 69 -3.43 1.87 -1.09
C CYS A 69 -4.25 3.17 -0.96
N LYS A 70 -3.74 4.29 -1.48
CA LYS A 70 -4.42 5.59 -1.45
C LYS A 70 -5.76 5.56 -2.18
N ARG A 71 -5.80 5.06 -3.42
CA ARG A 71 -7.04 4.93 -4.21
C ARG A 71 -8.08 4.06 -3.48
N GLY A 72 -7.63 2.96 -2.88
CA GLY A 72 -8.51 2.08 -2.09
C GLY A 72 -9.09 2.77 -0.87
N GLN A 73 -8.28 3.55 -0.14
CA GLN A 73 -8.72 4.32 1.03
C GLN A 73 -9.70 5.43 0.66
N GLU A 74 -9.46 6.13 -0.46
CA GLU A 74 -10.39 7.13 -0.98
C GLU A 74 -11.73 6.52 -1.38
N ALA A 75 -11.72 5.33 -2.00
CA ALA A 75 -12.91 4.57 -2.33
C ALA A 75 -13.69 4.12 -1.07
N LEU A 76 -13.01 3.61 -0.04
CA LEU A 76 -13.60 3.28 1.27
C LEU A 76 -14.26 4.50 1.91
N LYS A 77 -13.55 5.63 1.93
CA LYS A 77 -14.08 6.87 2.50
C LYS A 77 -15.37 7.34 1.82
N LYS A 78 -15.45 7.22 0.49
CA LYS A 78 -16.67 7.55 -0.26
C LYS A 78 -17.81 6.58 0.04
N MET A 79 -17.50 5.29 0.16
CA MET A 79 -18.50 4.25 0.44
C MET A 79 -19.08 4.33 1.85
N ASN A 80 -18.27 4.70 2.84
CA ASN A 80 -18.75 4.95 4.20
C ASN A 80 -19.76 6.10 4.27
N GLN A 81 -19.75 7.05 3.31
CA GLN A 81 -20.75 8.11 3.22
C GLN A 81 -22.08 7.64 2.63
N TRP A 82 -22.10 6.47 1.99
CA TRP A 82 -23.31 5.90 1.39
C TRP A 82 -24.04 4.89 2.28
N GLU A 83 -23.48 4.52 3.43
CA GLU A 83 -24.14 3.64 4.40
C GLU A 83 -25.49 4.20 4.90
N ASP A 84 -25.70 5.51 4.78
CA ASP A 84 -26.92 6.21 5.20
C ASP A 84 -28.06 6.13 4.17
N PHE A 85 -27.82 5.58 2.97
CA PHE A 85 -28.81 5.50 1.89
C PHE A 85 -29.47 4.11 1.81
N SER A 86 -30.80 4.07 1.89
CA SER A 86 -31.59 2.83 1.95
C SER A 86 -31.78 2.08 0.61
N PHE A 87 -31.09 2.49 -0.46
CA PHE A 87 -31.35 2.04 -1.82
C PHE A 87 -30.56 0.79 -2.27
N VAL A 88 -29.56 0.36 -1.50
CA VAL A 88 -28.70 -0.80 -1.82
C VAL A 88 -29.12 -1.99 -0.95
N ASP A 89 -28.96 -3.23 -1.42
CA ASP A 89 -29.03 -4.42 -0.55
C ASP A 89 -27.87 -4.35 0.46
N VAL A 90 -28.14 -3.64 1.54
CA VAL A 90 -27.15 -3.16 2.51
C VAL A 90 -26.40 -4.33 3.16
N HIS A 91 -27.02 -5.50 3.33
CA HIS A 91 -26.40 -6.59 4.07
C HIS A 91 -25.32 -7.33 3.28
N SER A 92 -25.64 -7.80 2.06
CA SER A 92 -24.67 -8.44 1.17
C SER A 92 -23.51 -7.51 0.82
N TYR A 93 -23.82 -6.21 0.66
CA TYR A 93 -22.84 -5.20 0.37
C TYR A 93 -21.89 -4.91 1.57
N ARG A 94 -22.42 -4.81 2.79
CA ARG A 94 -21.61 -4.61 4.01
C ARG A 94 -20.58 -5.71 4.23
N VAL A 95 -20.95 -6.97 3.97
CA VAL A 95 -20.02 -8.10 4.10
C VAL A 95 -18.87 -7.95 3.11
N LYS A 96 -19.16 -7.58 1.86
CA LYS A 96 -18.11 -7.34 0.84
C LYS A 96 -17.24 -6.13 1.18
N LEU A 97 -17.83 -5.05 1.70
CA LEU A 97 -17.11 -3.85 2.09
C LEU A 97 -16.14 -4.12 3.23
N ARG A 98 -16.58 -4.86 4.26
CA ARG A 98 -15.70 -5.32 5.35
C ARG A 98 -14.54 -6.17 4.84
N ALA A 99 -14.81 -7.16 4.00
CA ALA A 99 -13.76 -8.00 3.44
C ALA A 99 -12.73 -7.20 2.62
N TYR A 100 -13.19 -6.17 1.91
CA TYR A 100 -12.31 -5.27 1.18
C TYR A 100 -11.49 -4.37 2.11
N GLU A 101 -12.10 -3.83 3.16
CA GLU A 101 -11.43 -3.04 4.20
C GLU A 101 -10.30 -3.85 4.86
N ASP A 102 -10.61 -5.07 5.32
CA ASP A 102 -9.66 -5.98 5.95
C ASP A 102 -8.49 -6.30 5.01
N GLN A 103 -8.78 -6.60 3.74
CA GLN A 103 -7.76 -6.91 2.74
C GLN A 103 -6.84 -5.72 2.45
N LEU A 104 -7.41 -4.52 2.33
CA LEU A 104 -6.65 -3.32 2.05
C LEU A 104 -5.76 -2.96 3.24
N GLU A 105 -6.30 -3.02 4.46
CA GLU A 105 -5.54 -2.78 5.69
C GLU A 105 -4.37 -3.76 5.81
N GLU A 106 -4.65 -5.05 5.67
CA GLU A 106 -3.64 -6.11 5.73
C GLU A 106 -2.50 -5.85 4.71
N PHE A 107 -2.86 -5.49 3.48
CA PHE A 107 -1.87 -5.20 2.44
C PHE A 107 -1.03 -3.96 2.77
N CYS A 108 -1.64 -2.86 3.20
CA CYS A 108 -0.89 -1.64 3.53
C CYS A 108 0.00 -1.85 4.76
N THR A 109 -0.43 -2.62 5.77
CA THR A 109 0.44 -3.02 6.89
C THR A 109 1.64 -3.84 6.41
N GLN A 110 1.43 -4.84 5.56
CA GLN A 110 2.53 -5.65 5.01
C GLN A 110 3.52 -4.82 4.17
N LEU A 111 3.02 -3.84 3.43
CA LEU A 111 3.84 -2.91 2.66
C LEU A 111 4.72 -2.06 3.58
N ASP A 112 4.15 -1.51 4.66
CA ASP A 112 4.86 -0.69 5.64
C ASP A 112 5.93 -1.49 6.39
N GLU A 113 5.59 -2.69 6.86
CA GLU A 113 6.53 -3.61 7.50
C GLU A 113 7.69 -3.97 6.56
N THR A 114 7.39 -4.26 5.29
CA THR A 114 8.42 -4.58 4.29
C THR A 114 9.31 -3.37 4.02
N ARG A 115 8.73 -2.17 3.92
CA ARG A 115 9.48 -0.91 3.76
C ARG A 115 10.46 -0.72 4.92
N HIS A 116 10.00 -0.92 6.15
CA HIS A 116 10.84 -0.80 7.34
C HIS A 116 11.96 -1.85 7.32
N ARG A 117 11.63 -3.12 7.07
CA ARG A 117 12.61 -4.21 7.03
C ARG A 117 13.69 -3.99 5.97
N VAL A 118 13.33 -3.57 4.76
CA VAL A 118 14.28 -3.29 3.67
C VAL A 118 15.20 -2.12 4.05
N CYS A 119 14.65 -1.04 4.60
CA CYS A 119 15.43 0.12 5.03
C CYS A 119 16.43 -0.23 6.14
N GLU A 120 15.97 -0.92 7.18
CA GLU A 120 16.82 -1.30 8.33
C GLU A 120 17.91 -2.30 7.92
N THR A 121 17.59 -3.27 7.06
CA THR A 121 18.58 -4.25 6.57
C THR A 121 19.70 -3.56 5.80
N VAL A 122 19.38 -2.64 4.89
CA VAL A 122 20.40 -1.89 4.15
C VAL A 122 21.27 -1.05 5.08
N ARG A 123 20.65 -0.33 6.03
CA ARG A 123 21.39 0.50 7.01
C ARG A 123 22.38 -0.34 7.83
N LEU A 124 21.97 -1.53 8.27
CA LEU A 124 22.81 -2.45 9.02
C LEU A 124 24.02 -2.91 8.20
N TYR A 125 23.82 -3.30 6.93
CA TYR A 125 24.90 -3.77 6.07
C TYR A 125 25.86 -2.65 5.67
N GLU A 126 25.35 -1.44 5.39
CA GLU A 126 26.18 -0.26 5.15
C GLU A 126 27.05 0.07 6.38
N PHE A 127 26.50 -0.10 7.59
CA PHE A 127 27.25 0.08 8.81
C PHE A 127 28.40 -0.93 8.94
N PHE A 128 28.12 -2.23 8.73
CA PHE A 128 29.17 -3.26 8.76
C PHE A 128 30.24 -3.02 7.69
N ASP A 129 29.85 -2.57 6.51
CA ASP A 129 30.78 -2.24 5.44
C ASP A 129 31.71 -1.08 5.80
N LYS A 130 31.17 0.00 6.41
CA LYS A 130 31.97 1.13 6.92
C LYS A 130 32.95 0.71 8.02
N VAL A 131 32.52 -0.16 8.93
CA VAL A 131 33.39 -0.71 9.99
C VAL A 131 34.51 -1.55 9.38
N ARG A 132 34.18 -2.43 8.43
CA ARG A 132 35.15 -3.28 7.71
C ARG A 132 36.19 -2.45 6.96
N GLN A 133 35.80 -1.30 6.40
CA GLN A 133 36.70 -0.38 5.69
C GLN A 133 37.53 0.51 6.64
N GLY A 134 37.36 0.41 7.96
CA GLY A 134 38.10 1.22 8.94
C GLY A 134 37.65 2.69 9.01
N ILE A 135 36.56 3.05 8.30
CA ILE A 135 36.07 4.44 8.19
C ILE A 135 35.46 4.91 9.52
N CYS A 136 35.00 3.99 10.37
CA CYS A 136 34.37 4.33 11.66
C CYS A 136 35.37 4.79 12.75
N CYS A 137 36.69 4.69 12.53
CA CYS A 137 37.71 4.95 13.56
C CYS A 137 38.45 6.29 13.40
N THR A 138 38.16 7.12 12.39
CA THR A 138 38.95 8.32 12.08
C THR A 138 38.44 9.63 12.69
N GLU A 139 37.31 9.65 13.40
CA GLU A 139 36.78 10.89 14.01
C GLU A 139 37.29 11.18 15.45
N GLY A 140 38.23 10.38 15.96
CA GLY A 140 38.75 10.49 17.34
C GLY A 140 40.19 10.99 17.49
N GLY A 141 40.76 11.68 16.49
CA GLY A 141 42.12 12.22 16.57
C GLY A 141 42.21 13.52 17.37
N VAL A 142 42.34 13.40 18.69
CA VAL A 142 42.71 14.50 19.61
C VAL A 142 43.96 15.21 19.10
N LYS A 143 43.86 16.50 18.77
CA LYS A 143 45.03 17.38 18.66
C LYS A 143 45.42 17.79 20.08
N SER A 144 46.53 17.22 20.57
CA SER A 144 47.35 17.82 21.63
C SER A 144 48.14 19.00 21.09
#